data_AF-A0A7V3HCN1-F1
#
_entry.id   AF-A0A7V3HCN1-F1
#
_cell.length_a   1.000
_cell.length_b   1.000
_cell.length_c   1.000
_cell.angle_alpha   90.00
_cell.angle_beta   90.00
_cell.angle_gamma   90.00
#
_symmetry.space_group_name_H-M   'P 1'
#
loop_
_entity.id
_entity.type
_entity.pdbx_description
1 polymer ?
#
loop_
_entity_poly.entity_id
_entity_poly.type
_entity_poly.pdbx_seq_one_letter_code
_entity_poly.pdbx_strand_id
1 'polypeptide(L)'
;VAYPYKPGRVFAFSYSGLSYGEIQGYDAVGTATKKISASDKNVAFYYGSALTKDEIERPVLSVGATLKNASENLDSASASAFAFDFGALYSLRPNKYWVKEIPAQEFRFSAVIKNLGTKMKFDKEAFDLPRSLNLGAAWLSHPWGAHRLILSAESVLSNYDKHILRLGAEYLLFQLVAVRAGYQTNKYIGSKINFGIGFKLSFVDIDYSMTPFGDLGSMQKIGISAKFGYLKSSQPLKGEVARVKDAKLVAPKEKIEKLQEFAMDYVKLAEKNINEKEYLSAYDNLDKAFNLEPKLKDGKWGKVSNRLGLIIDSLRLREMPEKIKILSQGNAQSDLADKAIKAYINSEDLKSFLLAHISYGTNIKGNSFYEELLYSIGELIRMSVRSDEILPKDSWITQKLKKSAGYFYVKQYNMVIKECEEILLVDENNYLAWTRAGSAYFMLGDKEKARASYERALAINPNDIMTLKFMQAQGWK
;
A
#
# COMPACT_ATOMS: atom_id res chain seq x y z
N VAL A 1 -28.19 -13.57 21.65
CA VAL A 1 -26.86 -14.18 21.39
C VAL A 1 -26.52 -14.01 19.93
N ALA A 2 -25.29 -13.63 19.59
CA ALA A 2 -24.79 -13.57 18.23
C ALA A 2 -23.57 -14.47 18.07
N TYR A 3 -23.52 -15.24 16.99
CA TYR A 3 -22.49 -16.21 16.70
C TYR A 3 -21.89 -15.95 15.30
N PRO A 4 -20.64 -15.48 15.22
CA PRO A 4 -19.94 -15.33 13.95
C PRO A 4 -19.53 -16.71 13.43
N TYR A 5 -20.17 -17.17 12.35
CA TYR A 5 -19.90 -18.49 11.77
C TYR A 5 -18.68 -18.48 10.84
N LYS A 6 -18.56 -17.45 9.99
CA LYS A 6 -17.44 -17.23 9.06
C LYS A 6 -17.12 -15.74 8.95
N PRO A 7 -15.92 -15.33 8.49
CA PRO A 7 -15.61 -13.92 8.27
C PRO A 7 -16.65 -13.22 7.38
N GLY A 8 -17.42 -12.30 7.97
CA GLY A 8 -18.50 -11.59 7.30
C GLY A 8 -19.86 -12.28 7.31
N ARG A 9 -20.05 -13.41 8.02
CA ARG A 9 -21.36 -14.08 8.16
C ARG A 9 -21.68 -14.37 9.63
N VAL A 10 -22.86 -13.98 10.06
CA VAL A 10 -23.29 -14.04 11.47
C VAL A 10 -24.70 -14.61 11.57
N PHE A 11 -24.89 -15.50 12.53
CA PHE A 11 -26.21 -15.92 12.99
C PHE A 11 -26.50 -15.29 14.35
N ALA A 12 -27.75 -14.96 14.63
CA ALA A 12 -28.15 -14.48 15.94
C ALA A 12 -29.50 -15.02 16.35
N PHE A 13 -29.73 -15.04 17.65
CA PHE A 13 -30.99 -15.39 18.30
C PHE A 13 -31.32 -14.33 19.35
N SER A 14 -32.57 -13.91 19.43
CA SER A 14 -33.04 -13.01 20.49
C SER A 14 -34.39 -13.47 21.05
N TYR A 15 -34.57 -13.17 22.34
CA TYR A 15 -35.84 -13.26 23.05
C TYR A 15 -36.07 -11.91 23.72
N SER A 16 -37.26 -11.34 23.54
CA SER A 16 -37.70 -10.14 24.24
C SER A 16 -39.09 -10.40 24.81
N GLY A 17 -39.33 -9.96 26.04
CA GLY A 17 -40.64 -10.06 26.66
C GLY A 17 -40.99 -8.83 27.49
N LEU A 18 -42.28 -8.55 27.57
CA LEU A 18 -42.88 -7.53 28.41
C LEU A 18 -43.90 -8.19 29.32
N SER A 19 -43.93 -7.81 30.59
CA SER A 19 -44.92 -8.29 31.54
C SER A 19 -45.41 -7.10 32.36
N TYR A 20 -46.73 -6.98 32.48
CA TYR A 20 -47.38 -5.94 33.28
C TYR A 20 -47.64 -6.38 34.72
N GLY A 21 -47.24 -7.61 35.09
CA GLY A 21 -47.58 -8.21 36.37
C GLY A 21 -49.07 -8.58 36.44
N GLU A 22 -49.54 -8.78 37.67
CA GLU A 22 -50.96 -9.01 37.94
C GLU A 22 -51.66 -7.69 38.21
N ILE A 23 -52.73 -7.43 37.48
CA ILE A 23 -53.60 -6.26 37.66
C ILE A 23 -54.91 -6.77 38.25
N GLN A 24 -55.45 -6.07 39.25
CA GLN A 24 -56.75 -6.42 39.82
C GLN A 24 -57.86 -6.14 38.80
N GLY A 25 -58.60 -7.17 38.42
CA GLY A 25 -59.79 -7.02 37.59
C GLY A 25 -60.96 -6.48 38.40
N TYR A 26 -61.89 -5.80 37.74
CA TYR A 26 -63.15 -5.33 38.30
C TYR A 26 -64.30 -5.65 37.36
N ASP A 27 -65.47 -5.93 37.90
CA ASP A 27 -66.70 -6.06 37.11
C ASP A 27 -67.31 -4.68 36.80
N ALA A 28 -68.43 -4.67 36.08
CA ALA A 28 -69.10 -3.43 35.66
C ALA A 28 -69.64 -2.57 36.82
N VAL A 29 -69.77 -3.13 38.03
CA VAL A 29 -70.23 -2.41 39.23
C VAL A 29 -69.08 -2.07 40.19
N GLY A 30 -67.83 -2.36 39.80
CA GLY A 30 -66.63 -2.01 40.56
C GLY A 30 -66.24 -3.03 41.64
N THR A 31 -66.81 -4.23 41.62
CA THR A 31 -66.40 -5.32 42.53
C THR A 31 -65.13 -5.96 42.00
N ALA A 32 -64.17 -6.20 42.89
CA ALA A 32 -62.93 -6.90 42.54
C ALA A 32 -63.24 -8.32 42.02
N THR A 33 -62.74 -8.64 40.82
CA THR A 33 -62.85 -9.97 40.20
C THR A 33 -61.52 -10.72 40.30
N LYS A 34 -61.23 -11.65 39.37
CA LYS A 34 -59.92 -12.29 39.31
C LYS A 34 -58.85 -11.27 38.90
N LYS A 35 -57.62 -11.53 39.32
CA LYS A 35 -56.47 -10.82 38.77
C LYS A 35 -56.27 -11.21 37.32
N ILE A 36 -55.94 -10.23 36.49
CA ILE A 36 -55.64 -10.39 35.08
C ILE A 36 -54.15 -10.13 34.85
N SER A 37 -53.58 -10.83 33.88
CA SER A 37 -52.19 -10.64 33.48
C SER A 37 -52.10 -10.35 31.99
N ALA A 38 -51.21 -9.44 31.62
CA ALA A 38 -50.85 -9.15 30.24
C ALA A 38 -49.35 -9.39 30.03
N SER A 39 -48.99 -10.08 28.95
CA SER A 39 -47.59 -10.32 28.60
C SER A 39 -47.36 -10.47 27.11
N ASP A 40 -46.23 -9.95 26.65
CA ASP A 40 -45.82 -10.01 25.26
C ASP A 40 -44.50 -10.76 25.16
N LYS A 41 -44.34 -11.55 24.10
CA LYS A 41 -43.11 -12.28 23.82
C LYS A 41 -42.78 -12.15 22.35
N ASN A 42 -41.49 -12.05 22.04
CA ASN A 42 -41.00 -12.08 20.68
C ASN A 42 -39.70 -12.88 20.62
N VAL A 43 -39.70 -13.90 19.76
CA VAL A 43 -38.56 -14.76 19.47
C VAL A 43 -38.09 -14.45 18.06
N ALA A 44 -36.79 -14.22 17.88
CA ALA A 44 -36.25 -13.87 16.58
C ALA A 44 -34.94 -14.58 16.24
N PHE A 45 -34.84 -15.02 14.98
CA PHE A 45 -33.65 -15.58 14.36
C PHE A 45 -33.12 -14.63 13.30
N TYR A 46 -31.81 -14.40 13.30
CA TYR A 46 -31.15 -13.42 12.46
C TYR A 46 -30.07 -14.10 11.63
N TYR A 47 -29.94 -13.68 10.37
CA TYR A 47 -28.81 -14.00 9.51
C TYR A 47 -28.29 -12.73 8.84
N GLY A 48 -26.98 -12.54 8.85
CA GLY A 48 -26.32 -11.41 8.19
C GLY A 48 -25.11 -11.87 7.38
N SER A 49 -24.90 -11.25 6.22
CA SER A 49 -23.75 -11.49 5.34
C SER A 49 -23.19 -10.19 4.76
N ALA A 50 -21.87 -10.04 4.81
CA ALA A 50 -21.13 -9.07 4.01
C ALA A 50 -21.11 -9.54 2.55
N LEU A 51 -21.62 -8.72 1.64
CA LEU A 51 -21.62 -8.95 0.19
C LEU A 51 -20.33 -8.46 -0.46
N THR A 52 -19.84 -7.30 -0.02
CA THR A 52 -18.60 -6.69 -0.53
C THR A 52 -17.67 -6.34 0.62
N LYS A 53 -16.36 -6.37 0.34
CA LYS A 53 -15.29 -6.06 1.29
C LYS A 53 -14.28 -5.10 0.65
N ASP A 54 -13.53 -4.37 1.47
CA ASP A 54 -12.43 -3.52 1.01
C ASP A 54 -11.09 -4.29 0.94
N GLU A 55 -10.02 -3.60 0.53
CA GLU A 55 -8.67 -4.15 0.31
C GLU A 55 -8.05 -4.86 1.53
N ILE A 56 -8.56 -4.60 2.73
CA ILE A 56 -8.14 -5.25 3.99
C ILE A 56 -9.26 -6.08 4.62
N GLU A 57 -10.15 -6.62 3.78
CA GLU A 57 -11.27 -7.51 4.13
C GLU A 57 -12.36 -6.94 5.05
N ARG A 58 -12.43 -5.62 5.24
CA ARG A 58 -13.52 -5.04 6.05
C ARG A 58 -14.81 -4.99 5.23
N PRO A 59 -15.97 -5.33 5.81
CA PRO A 59 -17.26 -5.22 5.11
C PRO A 59 -17.53 -3.81 4.59
N VAL A 60 -17.99 -3.71 3.35
CA VAL A 60 -18.44 -2.47 2.69
C VAL A 60 -19.96 -2.48 2.54
N LEU A 61 -20.53 -3.49 1.88
CA LEU A 61 -21.98 -3.70 1.83
C LEU A 61 -22.33 -4.97 2.61
N SER A 62 -23.19 -4.85 3.59
CA SER A 62 -23.74 -5.99 4.36
C SER A 62 -25.25 -6.01 4.26
N VAL A 63 -25.82 -7.21 4.17
CA VAL A 63 -27.26 -7.44 4.16
C VAL A 63 -27.65 -8.41 5.27
N GLY A 64 -28.86 -8.31 5.76
CA GLY A 64 -29.37 -9.21 6.78
C GLY A 64 -30.87 -9.40 6.68
N ALA A 65 -31.31 -10.55 7.16
CA ALA A 65 -32.72 -10.92 7.27
C ALA A 65 -33.01 -11.43 8.68
N THR A 66 -34.23 -11.19 9.15
CA THR A 66 -34.72 -11.67 10.45
C THR A 66 -36.05 -12.37 10.26
N LEU A 67 -36.22 -13.51 10.91
CA LEU A 67 -37.52 -14.16 11.10
C LEU A 67 -37.94 -13.98 12.56
N LYS A 68 -39.16 -13.52 12.79
CA LYS A 68 -39.73 -13.27 14.12
C LYS A 68 -41.04 -14.02 14.31
N ASN A 69 -41.27 -14.46 15.54
CA ASN A 69 -42.57 -14.87 16.03
C ASN A 69 -42.90 -14.04 17.26
N ALA A 70 -43.89 -13.17 17.13
CA ALA A 70 -44.41 -12.34 18.21
C ALA A 70 -45.73 -12.92 18.71
N SER A 71 -45.91 -12.94 20.03
CA SER A 71 -47.13 -13.37 20.67
C SER A 71 -47.51 -12.42 21.79
N GLU A 72 -48.79 -12.13 21.92
CA GLU A 72 -49.37 -11.26 22.94
C GLU A 72 -50.47 -12.03 23.67
N ASN A 73 -50.44 -11.99 25.00
CA ASN A 73 -51.43 -12.63 25.86
C ASN A 73 -52.12 -11.57 26.71
N LEU A 74 -53.45 -11.56 26.68
CA LEU A 74 -54.34 -10.67 27.41
C LEU A 74 -55.36 -11.51 28.19
N ASP A 75 -55.05 -11.82 29.45
CA ASP A 75 -55.83 -12.75 30.30
C ASP A 75 -56.10 -14.10 29.63
N SER A 76 -57.29 -14.29 29.05
CA SER A 76 -57.70 -15.53 28.36
C SER A 76 -57.52 -15.50 26.85
N ALA A 77 -57.29 -14.32 26.25
CA ALA A 77 -57.06 -14.17 24.82
C ALA A 77 -55.56 -14.18 24.49
N SER A 78 -55.20 -14.85 23.40
CA SER A 78 -53.83 -14.87 22.89
C SER A 78 -53.79 -14.65 21.39
N ALA A 79 -52.82 -13.90 20.92
CA ALA A 79 -52.59 -13.67 19.50
C ALA A 79 -51.11 -13.92 19.16
N SER A 80 -50.85 -14.40 17.95
CA SER A 80 -49.48 -14.59 17.46
C SER A 80 -49.35 -14.14 16.01
N ALA A 81 -48.18 -13.64 15.63
CA ALA A 81 -47.88 -13.23 14.28
C ALA A 81 -46.42 -13.53 13.91
N PHE A 82 -46.23 -13.96 12.66
CA PHE A 82 -44.91 -14.11 12.06
C PHE A 82 -44.54 -12.86 11.29
N ALA A 83 -43.27 -12.46 11.38
CA ALA A 83 -42.78 -11.28 10.69
C ALA A 83 -41.35 -11.45 10.17
N PHE A 84 -41.05 -10.74 9.09
CA PHE A 84 -39.73 -10.65 8.50
C PHE A 84 -39.21 -9.22 8.55
N ASP A 85 -37.91 -9.10 8.81
CA ASP A 85 -37.18 -7.85 8.61
C ASP A 85 -36.09 -8.06 7.56
N PHE A 86 -35.82 -7.01 6.77
CA PHE A 86 -34.71 -6.95 5.84
C PHE A 86 -33.89 -5.69 6.10
N GLY A 87 -32.57 -5.81 6.13
CA GLY A 87 -31.67 -4.70 6.38
C GLY A 87 -30.46 -4.71 5.45
N ALA A 88 -30.02 -3.52 5.08
CA ALA A 88 -28.76 -3.28 4.38
C ALA A 88 -27.95 -2.22 5.13
N LEU A 89 -26.62 -2.41 5.16
CA LEU A 89 -25.65 -1.49 5.74
C LEU A 89 -24.52 -1.27 4.74
N TYR A 90 -24.31 -0.02 4.36
CA TYR A 90 -23.24 0.42 3.48
C TYR A 90 -22.24 1.29 4.25
N SER A 91 -20.98 0.84 4.30
CA SER A 91 -19.85 1.51 4.94
C SER A 91 -18.95 2.14 3.90
N LEU A 92 -18.88 3.47 3.88
CA LEU A 92 -17.97 4.25 3.04
C LEU A 92 -16.78 4.74 3.87
N ARG A 93 -15.57 4.41 3.42
CA ARG A 93 -14.31 4.81 4.04
C ARG A 93 -13.48 5.58 3.01
N PRO A 94 -13.53 6.93 3.01
CA PRO A 94 -12.86 7.71 1.98
C PRO A 94 -11.34 7.67 2.13
N ASN A 95 -10.62 7.56 0.99
CA ASN A 95 -9.16 7.56 0.96
C ASN A 95 -8.55 8.96 1.17
N LYS A 96 -9.35 10.02 1.01
CA LYS A 96 -9.01 11.40 1.35
C LYS A 96 -10.05 11.91 2.32
N TYR A 97 -9.64 12.16 3.56
CA TYR A 97 -10.54 12.70 4.57
C TYR A 97 -10.90 14.15 4.24
N TRP A 98 -12.19 14.46 4.30
CA TRP A 98 -12.72 15.80 4.06
C TRP A 98 -12.29 16.83 5.13
N VAL A 99 -11.96 16.36 6.34
CA VAL A 99 -11.39 17.12 7.46
C VAL A 99 -10.01 16.53 7.67
N LYS A 100 -8.98 17.23 7.17
CA LYS A 100 -7.61 16.73 7.09
C LYS A 100 -7.01 16.40 8.46
N GLU A 101 -7.44 17.09 9.51
CA GLU A 101 -6.93 16.97 10.88
C GLU A 101 -7.51 15.76 11.64
N ILE A 102 -8.57 15.14 11.13
CA ILE A 102 -9.26 14.03 11.79
C ILE A 102 -9.05 12.74 11.00
N PRO A 103 -8.23 11.79 11.49
CA PRO A 103 -7.98 10.53 10.79
C PRO A 103 -9.15 9.53 10.90
N ALA A 104 -9.11 8.51 10.05
CA ALA A 104 -9.94 7.30 10.14
C ALA A 104 -11.46 7.54 10.17
N GLN A 105 -11.94 8.38 9.25
CA GLN A 105 -13.37 8.69 9.14
C GLN A 105 -14.14 7.60 8.37
N GLU A 106 -15.29 7.19 8.89
CA GLU A 106 -16.18 6.22 8.25
C GLU A 106 -17.61 6.77 8.23
N PHE A 107 -18.26 6.68 7.06
CA PHE A 107 -19.69 6.91 6.94
C PHE A 107 -20.42 5.58 6.84
N ARG A 108 -21.52 5.45 7.56
CA ARG A 108 -22.40 4.29 7.48
C ARG A 108 -23.78 4.74 7.10
N PHE A 109 -24.34 4.11 6.09
CA PHE A 109 -25.71 4.30 5.65
C PHE A 109 -26.46 3.00 5.82
N SER A 110 -27.66 3.04 6.38
CA SER A 110 -28.47 1.86 6.63
C SER A 110 -29.89 2.07 6.17
N ALA A 111 -30.48 1.00 5.67
CA ALA A 111 -31.89 0.92 5.33
C ALA A 111 -32.44 -0.38 5.90
N VAL A 112 -33.48 -0.30 6.72
CA VAL A 112 -34.10 -1.48 7.35
C VAL A 112 -35.61 -1.39 7.21
N ILE A 113 -36.22 -2.43 6.67
CA ILE A 113 -37.67 -2.61 6.65
C ILE A 113 -38.01 -3.64 7.73
N LYS A 114 -38.92 -3.29 8.65
CA LYS A 114 -39.30 -4.11 9.79
C LYS A 114 -40.74 -4.59 9.73
N ASN A 115 -40.95 -5.75 10.34
CA ASN A 115 -42.25 -6.33 10.66
C ASN A 115 -43.17 -6.60 9.44
N LEU A 116 -42.59 -7.02 8.32
CA LEU A 116 -43.37 -7.51 7.17
C LEU A 116 -43.92 -8.89 7.49
N GLY A 117 -45.21 -9.00 7.79
CA GLY A 117 -45.73 -10.21 8.40
C GLY A 117 -47.24 -10.38 8.34
N THR A 118 -47.70 -11.43 9.00
CA THR A 118 -49.12 -11.73 9.19
C THR A 118 -49.75 -10.72 10.15
N LYS A 119 -51.06 -10.53 10.03
CA LYS A 119 -51.82 -9.80 11.04
C LYS A 119 -51.82 -10.55 12.36
N MET A 120 -51.86 -9.82 13.47
CA MET A 120 -52.08 -10.37 14.78
C MET A 120 -53.59 -10.36 15.06
N LYS A 121 -54.15 -11.48 15.52
CA LYS A 121 -55.60 -11.65 15.66
C LYS A 121 -55.98 -12.03 17.08
N PHE A 122 -56.80 -11.19 17.73
CA PHE A 122 -57.47 -11.50 18.99
C PHE A 122 -58.93 -11.86 18.69
N ASP A 123 -59.36 -13.06 19.07
CA ASP A 123 -60.72 -13.57 18.88
C ASP A 123 -61.24 -13.38 17.44
N LYS A 124 -61.90 -12.24 17.16
CA LYS A 124 -62.46 -11.88 15.85
C LYS A 124 -61.73 -10.73 15.15
N GLU A 125 -61.00 -9.89 15.88
CA GLU A 125 -60.34 -8.69 15.34
C GLU A 125 -58.89 -8.96 14.97
N ALA A 126 -58.46 -8.46 13.81
CA ALA A 126 -57.10 -8.61 13.30
C ALA A 126 -56.49 -7.25 12.98
N PHE A 127 -55.29 -7.00 13.48
CA PHE A 127 -54.54 -5.76 13.27
C PHE A 127 -53.19 -6.04 12.61
N ASP A 128 -52.70 -5.06 11.85
CA ASP A 128 -51.40 -5.15 11.19
C ASP A 128 -50.28 -4.99 12.21
N LEU A 129 -49.14 -5.63 11.96
CA LEU A 129 -47.94 -5.35 12.74
C LEU A 129 -47.44 -3.92 12.46
N PRO A 130 -46.72 -3.30 13.42
CA PRO A 130 -46.11 -1.99 13.21
C PRO A 130 -44.96 -2.09 12.23
N ARG A 131 -45.26 -1.88 10.94
CA ARG A 131 -44.33 -1.89 9.83
C ARG A 131 -43.58 -0.58 9.82
N SER A 132 -42.26 -0.64 9.72
CA SER A 132 -41.44 0.56 9.63
C SER A 132 -40.35 0.48 8.57
N LEU A 133 -40.08 1.61 7.94
CA LEU A 133 -38.87 1.85 7.16
C LEU A 133 -37.95 2.76 7.97
N ASN A 134 -36.76 2.26 8.28
CA ASN A 134 -35.73 2.97 9.02
C ASN A 134 -34.58 3.30 8.07
N LEU A 135 -34.28 4.58 7.90
CA LEU A 135 -33.15 5.07 7.12
C LEU A 135 -32.18 5.76 8.07
N GLY A 136 -30.97 5.22 8.20
CA GLY A 136 -29.96 5.70 9.13
C GLY A 136 -28.69 6.16 8.42
N ALA A 137 -28.07 7.22 8.93
CA ALA A 137 -26.74 7.66 8.57
C ALA A 137 -25.90 7.86 9.84
N ALA A 138 -24.63 7.47 9.81
CA ALA A 138 -23.70 7.70 10.90
C ALA A 138 -22.33 8.12 10.37
N TRP A 139 -21.68 9.02 11.09
CA TRP A 139 -20.30 9.40 10.91
C TRP A 139 -19.50 8.94 12.13
N LEU A 140 -18.46 8.17 11.87
CA LEU A 140 -17.54 7.66 12.87
C LEU A 140 -16.17 8.30 12.65
N SER A 141 -15.55 8.69 13.75
CA SER A 141 -14.31 9.45 13.76
C SER A 141 -13.41 9.07 14.94
N HIS A 142 -12.10 9.21 14.76
CA HIS A 142 -11.08 9.04 15.79
C HIS A 142 -10.36 10.37 16.01
N PRO A 143 -10.93 11.28 16.80
CA PRO A 143 -10.45 12.67 16.88
C PRO A 143 -9.03 12.79 17.42
N TRP A 144 -8.63 11.98 18.42
CA TRP A 144 -7.25 11.88 18.90
C TRP A 144 -7.04 10.60 19.71
N GLY A 145 -5.79 10.11 19.75
CA GLY A 145 -5.39 8.97 20.56
C GLY A 145 -6.29 7.75 20.35
N ALA A 146 -6.77 7.18 21.45
CA ALA A 146 -7.66 6.02 21.46
C ALA A 146 -9.16 6.40 21.57
N HIS A 147 -9.51 7.67 21.38
CA HIS A 147 -10.89 8.14 21.47
C HIS A 147 -11.68 7.84 20.20
N ARG A 148 -13.00 7.67 20.34
CA ARG A 148 -13.92 7.52 19.20
C ARG A 148 -15.14 8.40 19.37
N LEU A 149 -15.51 9.13 18.33
CA LEU A 149 -16.74 9.90 18.24
C LEU A 149 -17.65 9.27 17.18
N ILE A 150 -18.92 9.10 17.50
CA ILE A 150 -19.96 8.69 16.56
C ILE A 150 -21.08 9.71 16.62
N LEU A 151 -21.45 10.26 15.46
CA LEU A 151 -22.66 11.04 15.28
C LEU A 151 -23.60 10.26 14.36
N SER A 152 -24.89 10.22 14.69
CA SER A 152 -25.87 9.44 13.92
C SER A 152 -27.20 10.16 13.79
N ALA A 153 -27.87 9.94 12.67
CA ALA A 153 -29.24 10.35 12.41
C ALA A 153 -30.05 9.15 11.86
N GLU A 154 -31.27 8.96 12.32
CA GLU A 154 -32.19 7.92 11.84
C GLU A 154 -33.58 8.53 11.59
N SER A 155 -34.13 8.29 10.41
CA SER A 155 -35.49 8.62 10.02
C SER A 155 -36.33 7.35 10.05
N VAL A 156 -37.46 7.36 10.76
CA VAL A 156 -38.35 6.21 10.94
C VAL A 156 -39.75 6.57 10.44
N LEU A 157 -40.17 5.88 9.39
CA LEU A 157 -41.51 5.97 8.81
C LEU A 157 -42.28 4.72 9.22
N SER A 158 -43.42 4.87 9.90
CA SER A 158 -44.24 3.78 10.42
C SER A 158 -45.66 3.87 9.87
N ASN A 159 -46.39 2.76 9.83
CA ASN A 159 -47.82 2.74 9.50
C ASN A 159 -48.73 3.16 10.67
N TYR A 160 -48.23 3.12 11.91
CA TYR A 160 -48.99 3.51 13.11
C TYR A 160 -48.58 4.87 13.67
N ASP A 161 -47.27 5.14 13.71
CA ASP A 161 -46.74 6.35 14.33
C ASP A 161 -46.51 7.46 13.31
N LYS A 162 -46.56 8.71 13.80
CA LYS A 162 -46.05 9.86 13.04
C LYS A 162 -44.57 9.65 12.72
N HIS A 163 -44.09 10.30 11.66
CA HIS A 163 -42.66 10.26 11.27
C HIS A 163 -41.75 10.66 12.43
N ILE A 164 -40.76 9.82 12.76
CA ILE A 164 -39.83 10.06 13.87
C ILE A 164 -38.43 10.31 13.30
N LEU A 165 -37.78 11.36 13.79
CA LEU A 165 -36.36 11.63 13.57
C LEU A 165 -35.61 11.40 14.89
N ARG A 166 -34.51 10.65 14.83
CA ARG A 166 -33.61 10.40 15.94
C ARG A 166 -32.23 10.92 15.61
N LEU A 167 -31.63 11.65 16.54
CA LEU A 167 -30.25 12.11 16.48
C LEU A 167 -29.51 11.53 17.69
N GLY A 168 -28.26 11.11 17.49
CA GLY A 168 -27.46 10.48 18.54
C GLY A 168 -26.00 10.87 18.45
N ALA A 169 -25.35 10.97 19.60
CA ALA A 169 -23.92 11.15 19.74
C ALA A 169 -23.37 10.15 20.76
N GLU A 170 -22.27 9.49 20.43
CA GLU A 170 -21.48 8.65 21.35
C GLU A 170 -20.03 9.13 21.34
N TYR A 171 -19.48 9.38 22.52
CA TYR A 171 -18.06 9.65 22.72
C TYR A 171 -17.44 8.58 23.63
N LEU A 172 -16.50 7.82 23.08
CA LEU A 172 -15.77 6.77 23.77
C LEU A 172 -14.40 7.30 24.24
N LEU A 173 -14.29 7.53 25.53
CA LEU A 173 -13.08 7.97 26.23
C LEU A 173 -12.16 6.77 26.49
N PHE A 174 -10.93 6.83 25.99
CA PHE A 174 -9.87 5.85 26.24
C PHE A 174 -10.26 4.38 25.97
N GLN A 175 -11.17 4.16 25.02
CA GLN A 175 -11.78 2.84 24.75
C GLN A 175 -12.51 2.18 25.93
N LEU A 176 -12.72 2.90 27.03
CA LEU A 176 -13.26 2.38 28.29
C LEU A 176 -14.65 2.96 28.58
N VAL A 177 -14.80 4.28 28.54
CA VAL A 177 -16.02 4.95 29.00
C VAL A 177 -16.76 5.55 27.81
N ALA A 178 -17.97 5.08 27.54
CA ALA A 178 -18.84 5.61 26.50
C ALA A 178 -19.87 6.55 27.10
N VAL A 179 -19.85 7.83 26.72
CA VAL A 179 -20.88 8.81 27.06
C VAL A 179 -21.79 8.99 25.86
N ARG A 180 -23.11 8.96 26.09
CA ARG A 180 -24.12 8.99 25.04
C ARG A 180 -25.20 10.01 25.32
N ALA A 181 -25.59 10.73 24.27
CA ALA A 181 -26.75 11.60 24.27
C ALA A 181 -27.58 11.34 23.02
N GLY A 182 -28.89 11.40 23.15
CA GLY A 182 -29.83 11.22 22.04
C GLY A 182 -30.99 12.20 22.10
N TYR A 183 -31.54 12.51 20.93
CA TYR A 183 -32.74 13.32 20.76
C TYR A 183 -33.72 12.62 19.83
N GLN A 184 -35.00 12.57 20.20
CA GLN A 184 -36.07 11.97 19.40
C GLN A 184 -37.25 12.93 19.23
N THR A 185 -37.69 13.15 17.98
CA THR A 185 -38.91 13.91 17.68
C THR A 185 -40.19 13.09 17.87
N ASN A 186 -41.35 13.76 17.94
CA ASN A 186 -42.68 13.12 17.97
C ASN A 186 -42.87 12.04 19.03
N LYS A 187 -42.22 12.22 20.19
CA LYS A 187 -42.42 11.38 21.38
C LYS A 187 -43.67 11.83 22.13
N TYR A 188 -44.62 10.91 22.31
CA TYR A 188 -45.91 11.19 22.96
C TYR A 188 -45.81 11.41 24.47
N ILE A 189 -44.87 10.75 25.13
CA ILE A 189 -44.73 10.80 26.60
C ILE A 189 -43.24 10.93 26.96
N GLY A 190 -42.93 11.87 27.86
CA GLY A 190 -41.59 12.07 28.39
C GLY A 190 -40.70 13.03 27.60
N SER A 191 -39.49 13.23 28.12
CA SER A 191 -38.46 14.07 27.48
C SER A 191 -38.02 13.48 26.15
N LYS A 192 -37.76 14.36 25.18
CA LYS A 192 -37.18 14.04 23.87
C LYS A 192 -35.68 13.74 23.96
N ILE A 193 -35.04 14.01 25.10
CA ILE A 193 -33.61 13.82 25.32
C ILE A 193 -33.38 12.57 26.17
N ASN A 194 -32.33 11.82 25.82
CA ASN A 194 -31.90 10.61 26.50
C ASN A 194 -30.41 10.69 26.80
N PHE A 195 -30.00 10.17 27.96
CA PHE A 195 -28.60 10.11 28.38
C PHE A 195 -28.19 8.68 28.69
N GLY A 196 -26.94 8.35 28.42
CA GLY A 196 -26.37 7.06 28.79
C GLY A 196 -24.88 7.12 29.07
N ILE A 197 -24.43 6.22 29.93
CA ILE A 197 -23.03 5.96 30.22
C ILE A 197 -22.78 4.47 30.10
N GLY A 198 -21.65 4.08 29.52
CA GLY A 198 -21.27 2.68 29.39
C GLY A 198 -19.80 2.47 29.73
N PHE A 199 -19.49 1.31 30.28
CA PHE A 199 -18.16 0.86 30.62
C PHE A 199 -17.83 -0.38 29.78
N LYS A 200 -16.75 -0.30 29.00
CA LYS A 200 -16.23 -1.35 28.14
C LYS A 200 -15.11 -2.09 28.85
N LEU A 201 -15.42 -3.22 29.49
CA LEU A 201 -14.41 -4.06 30.15
C LEU A 201 -13.98 -5.19 29.20
N SER A 202 -12.93 -5.94 29.56
CA SER A 202 -12.31 -6.93 28.67
C SER A 202 -13.27 -8.03 28.19
N PHE A 203 -14.18 -8.50 29.06
CA PHE A 203 -15.10 -9.61 28.76
C PHE A 203 -16.58 -9.24 28.95
N VAL A 204 -16.87 -8.14 29.66
CA VAL A 204 -18.23 -7.67 29.93
C VAL A 204 -18.31 -6.16 29.69
N ASP A 205 -19.34 -5.71 28.99
CA ASP A 205 -19.71 -4.30 28.93
C ASP A 205 -20.92 -4.07 29.83
N ILE A 206 -20.93 -2.95 30.56
CA ILE A 206 -22.06 -2.51 31.38
C ILE A 206 -22.55 -1.18 30.81
N ASP A 207 -23.82 -1.08 30.50
CA ASP A 207 -24.43 0.13 29.94
C ASP A 207 -25.61 0.57 30.84
N TYR A 208 -25.64 1.84 31.21
CA TYR A 208 -26.75 2.47 31.91
C TYR A 208 -27.32 3.59 31.06
N SER A 209 -28.65 3.69 31.01
CA SER A 209 -29.32 4.82 30.37
C SER A 209 -30.52 5.29 31.16
N MET A 210 -30.72 6.60 31.19
CA MET A 210 -31.84 7.24 31.83
C MET A 210 -32.64 8.04 30.79
N THR A 211 -33.96 7.90 30.86
CA THR A 211 -34.89 8.69 30.07
C THR A 211 -35.95 9.31 30.98
N PRO A 212 -36.01 10.64 31.11
CA PRO A 212 -37.08 11.28 31.87
C PRO A 212 -38.43 11.08 31.18
N PHE A 213 -39.44 10.62 31.90
CA PHE A 213 -40.82 10.43 31.42
C PHE A 213 -41.82 11.47 31.98
N GLY A 214 -41.31 12.58 32.52
CA GLY A 214 -42.16 13.63 33.12
C GLY A 214 -42.80 13.10 34.40
N ASP A 215 -44.12 13.26 34.51
CA ASP A 215 -44.90 12.90 35.71
C ASP A 215 -44.91 11.39 36.01
N LEU A 216 -44.57 10.54 35.03
CA LEU A 216 -44.41 9.09 35.20
C LEU A 216 -43.04 8.69 35.80
N GLY A 217 -42.21 9.67 36.15
CA GLY A 217 -40.86 9.44 36.67
C GLY A 217 -39.81 9.23 35.59
N SER A 218 -38.66 8.66 35.96
CA SER A 218 -37.55 8.40 35.03
C SER A 218 -37.43 6.91 34.73
N MET A 219 -37.43 6.54 33.46
CA MET A 219 -37.14 5.18 33.04
C MET A 219 -35.64 4.95 33.12
N GLN A 220 -35.23 3.98 33.94
CA GLN A 220 -33.87 3.51 34.05
C GLN A 220 -33.69 2.19 33.29
N LYS A 221 -32.61 2.06 32.54
CA LYS A 221 -32.25 0.81 31.85
C LYS A 221 -30.82 0.43 32.19
N ILE A 222 -30.63 -0.82 32.56
CA ILE A 222 -29.32 -1.44 32.79
C ILE A 222 -29.15 -2.54 31.75
N GLY A 223 -28.03 -2.51 31.03
CA GLY A 223 -27.64 -3.49 30.03
C GLY A 223 -26.31 -4.13 30.40
N ILE A 224 -26.20 -5.44 30.19
CA ILE A 224 -24.97 -6.20 30.39
C ILE A 224 -24.70 -6.96 29.10
N SER A 225 -23.50 -6.84 28.55
CA SER A 225 -23.08 -7.56 27.34
C SER A 225 -21.83 -8.37 27.63
N ALA A 226 -21.92 -9.69 27.62
CA ALA A 226 -20.77 -10.57 27.75
C ALA A 226 -20.23 -10.98 26.37
N LYS A 227 -18.91 -10.97 26.20
CA LYS A 227 -18.19 -11.42 25.00
C LYS A 227 -17.46 -12.71 25.33
N PHE A 228 -17.67 -13.75 24.53
CA PHE A 228 -17.07 -15.07 24.74
C PHE A 228 -16.10 -15.41 23.62
N GLY A 229 -14.99 -16.07 23.98
CA GLY A 229 -13.93 -16.46 23.07
C GLY A 229 -12.85 -15.40 22.92
N TYR A 230 -11.69 -15.83 22.43
CA TYR A 230 -10.62 -14.93 22.04
C TYR A 230 -10.95 -14.38 20.66
N LEU A 231 -10.77 -13.07 20.45
CA LEU A 231 -10.47 -12.58 19.11
C LEU A 231 -9.25 -13.38 18.68
N LYS A 232 -9.45 -14.43 17.88
CA LYS A 232 -8.34 -15.04 17.15
C LYS A 232 -7.81 -13.85 16.37
N SER A 233 -6.68 -13.29 16.81
CA SER A 233 -6.04 -12.28 16.01
C SER A 233 -5.88 -12.99 14.68
N SER A 234 -6.61 -12.51 13.68
CA SER A 234 -6.05 -12.56 12.35
C SER A 234 -4.73 -11.85 12.56
N GLN A 235 -3.67 -12.62 12.84
CA GLN A 235 -2.33 -12.12 12.66
C GLN A 235 -2.42 -11.40 11.30
N PRO A 236 -2.03 -10.12 11.19
CA PRO A 236 -1.83 -9.58 9.86
C PRO A 236 -0.98 -10.63 9.17
N LEU A 237 -1.50 -11.22 8.09
CA LEU A 237 -0.92 -12.38 7.44
C LEU A 237 0.59 -12.20 7.50
N LYS A 238 1.29 -13.12 8.16
CA LYS A 238 2.76 -13.07 8.22
C LYS A 238 3.23 -13.35 6.80
N GLY A 239 3.28 -12.27 6.04
CA GLY A 239 3.27 -12.23 4.61
C GLY A 239 3.20 -10.75 4.30
N GLU A 240 4.10 -10.31 3.44
CA GLU A 240 4.16 -8.95 2.92
C GLU A 240 2.75 -8.41 2.67
N VAL A 241 2.62 -7.08 2.69
CA VAL A 241 1.41 -6.35 2.29
C VAL A 241 1.12 -6.71 0.81
N ALA A 242 0.61 -7.91 0.58
CA ALA A 242 0.48 -8.52 -0.72
C ALA A 242 -0.81 -7.95 -1.26
N ARG A 243 -0.66 -6.84 -2.01
CA ARG A 243 -1.64 -6.47 -3.02
C ARG A 243 -2.05 -7.75 -3.73
N VAL A 244 -3.33 -8.06 -3.66
CA VAL A 244 -3.94 -9.24 -4.29
C VAL A 244 -3.50 -9.27 -5.74
N LYS A 245 -2.85 -10.36 -6.17
CA LYS A 245 -2.32 -10.52 -7.55
C LYS A 245 -3.39 -10.28 -8.63
N ASP A 246 -4.67 -10.45 -8.29
CA ASP A 246 -5.81 -10.32 -9.19
C ASP A 246 -6.81 -9.22 -8.82
N ALA A 247 -6.47 -8.31 -7.89
CA ALA A 247 -7.29 -7.12 -7.70
C ALA A 247 -7.10 -6.20 -8.92
N LYS A 248 -8.10 -6.14 -9.79
CA LYS A 248 -8.17 -5.07 -10.80
C LYS A 248 -8.23 -3.73 -10.06
N LEU A 249 -7.09 -3.04 -10.08
CA LEU A 249 -6.93 -1.70 -9.57
C LEU A 249 -7.73 -0.76 -10.49
N VAL A 250 -9.03 -0.61 -10.24
CA VAL A 250 -9.87 0.36 -10.96
C VAL A 250 -9.61 1.73 -10.34
N ALA A 251 -8.40 2.26 -10.55
CA ALA A 251 -8.12 3.68 -10.37
C ALA A 251 -8.67 4.44 -11.61
N PRO A 252 -9.28 5.62 -11.45
CA PRO A 252 -9.62 6.48 -12.58
C PRO A 252 -8.37 6.74 -13.43
N LYS A 253 -8.47 6.72 -14.78
CA LYS A 253 -7.32 6.88 -15.70
C LYS A 253 -6.44 8.10 -15.36
N GLU A 254 -7.07 9.23 -15.02
CA GLU A 254 -6.40 10.48 -14.61
C GLU A 254 -5.49 10.32 -13.38
N LYS A 255 -5.75 9.34 -12.50
CA LYS A 255 -4.92 9.06 -11.33
C LYS A 255 -3.72 8.18 -11.69
N ILE A 256 -3.84 7.31 -12.70
CA ILE A 256 -2.76 6.45 -13.18
C ILE A 256 -1.73 7.31 -13.91
N GLU A 257 -2.18 8.22 -14.78
CA GLU A 257 -1.30 9.16 -15.51
C GLU A 257 -0.50 10.04 -14.54
N LYS A 258 -1.14 10.60 -13.51
CA LYS A 258 -0.42 11.35 -12.46
C LYS A 258 0.59 10.52 -11.70
N LEU A 259 0.27 9.28 -11.34
CA LEU A 259 1.22 8.39 -10.66
C LEU A 259 2.42 8.04 -11.56
N GLN A 260 2.20 7.92 -12.86
CA GLN A 260 3.26 7.73 -13.85
C GLN A 260 4.14 8.96 -14.01
N GLU A 261 3.56 10.17 -14.03
CA GLU A 261 4.31 11.43 -14.03
C GLU A 261 5.21 11.52 -12.78
N PHE A 262 4.65 11.28 -11.59
CA PHE A 262 5.44 11.28 -10.35
C PHE A 262 6.54 10.21 -10.35
N ALA A 263 6.25 9.00 -10.84
CA ALA A 263 7.26 7.95 -10.95
C ALA A 263 8.41 8.39 -11.87
N MET A 264 8.09 9.04 -12.99
CA MET A 264 9.10 9.50 -13.94
C MET A 264 9.92 10.69 -13.42
N ASP A 265 9.34 11.55 -12.58
CA ASP A 265 10.07 12.60 -11.89
C ASP A 265 11.12 12.04 -10.92
N TYR A 266 10.80 10.96 -10.19
CA TYR A 266 11.79 10.26 -9.37
C TYR A 266 12.89 9.59 -10.20
N VAL A 267 12.56 9.05 -11.38
CA VAL A 267 13.58 8.53 -12.32
C VAL A 267 14.52 9.64 -12.78
N LYS A 268 14.00 10.80 -13.19
CA LYS A 268 14.83 11.95 -13.58
C LYS A 268 15.70 12.43 -12.43
N LEU A 269 15.18 12.45 -11.21
CA LEU A 269 15.94 12.82 -10.03
C LEU A 269 17.04 11.79 -9.74
N ALA A 270 16.76 10.49 -9.91
CA ALA A 270 17.79 9.46 -9.79
C ALA A 270 18.90 9.62 -10.83
N GLU A 271 18.56 9.93 -12.08
CA GLU A 271 19.54 10.20 -13.14
C GLU A 271 20.41 11.42 -12.80
N LYS A 272 19.79 12.49 -12.31
CA LYS A 272 20.51 13.68 -11.81
C LYS A 272 21.48 13.29 -10.68
N ASN A 273 21.01 12.53 -9.69
CA ASN A 273 21.82 12.11 -8.55
C ASN A 273 23.01 11.23 -8.99
N ILE A 274 22.83 10.34 -9.96
CA ILE A 274 23.95 9.57 -10.55
C ILE A 274 25.00 10.52 -11.15
N ASN A 275 24.57 11.57 -11.85
CA ASN A 275 25.49 12.54 -12.43
C ASN A 275 26.24 13.36 -11.37
N GLU A 276 25.56 13.69 -10.26
CA GLU A 276 26.10 14.40 -9.10
C GLU A 276 26.89 13.50 -8.12
N LYS A 277 27.08 12.22 -8.46
CA LYS A 277 27.80 11.21 -7.65
C LYS A 277 27.09 10.86 -6.33
N GLU A 278 25.79 11.15 -6.23
CA GLU A 278 24.93 10.86 -5.09
C GLU A 278 24.24 9.50 -5.22
N TYR A 279 25.03 8.43 -5.16
CA TYR A 279 24.58 7.06 -5.47
C TYR A 279 23.50 6.51 -4.53
N LEU A 280 23.56 6.83 -3.23
CA LEU A 280 22.51 6.44 -2.28
C LEU A 280 21.18 7.13 -2.60
N SER A 281 21.21 8.45 -2.80
CA SER A 281 20.04 9.24 -3.17
C SER A 281 19.43 8.76 -4.49
N ALA A 282 20.27 8.38 -5.46
CA ALA A 282 19.83 7.81 -6.73
C ALA A 282 19.09 6.47 -6.52
N TYR A 283 19.65 5.57 -5.71
CA TYR A 283 19.03 4.28 -5.40
C TYR A 283 17.68 4.44 -4.71
N ASP A 284 17.58 5.32 -3.71
CA ASP A 284 16.34 5.59 -2.99
C ASP A 284 15.26 6.19 -3.89
N ASN A 285 15.64 7.07 -4.83
CA ASN A 285 14.70 7.64 -5.78
C ASN A 285 14.22 6.61 -6.80
N LEU A 286 15.06 5.65 -7.22
CA LEU A 286 14.61 4.52 -8.05
C LEU A 286 13.63 3.63 -7.29
N ASP A 287 13.88 3.34 -6.01
CA ASP A 287 12.94 2.55 -5.21
C ASP A 287 11.58 3.25 -5.06
N LYS A 288 11.56 4.57 -4.81
CA LYS A 288 10.33 5.38 -4.83
C LYS A 288 9.61 5.31 -6.18
N ALA A 289 10.34 5.43 -7.30
CA ALA A 289 9.78 5.33 -8.64
C ALA A 289 9.12 3.96 -8.87
N PHE A 290 9.76 2.88 -8.44
CA PHE A 290 9.22 1.53 -8.61
C PHE A 290 8.03 1.22 -7.70
N ASN A 291 7.98 1.83 -6.51
CA ASN A 291 6.82 1.71 -5.62
C ASN A 291 5.58 2.40 -6.23
N LEU A 292 5.78 3.43 -7.04
CA LEU A 292 4.72 4.15 -7.77
C LEU A 292 4.31 3.43 -9.06
N GLU A 293 5.28 3.02 -9.89
CA GLU A 293 5.06 2.29 -11.15
C GLU A 293 5.98 1.04 -11.21
N PRO A 294 5.48 -0.13 -10.76
CA PRO A 294 6.27 -1.35 -10.68
C PRO A 294 6.84 -1.84 -12.02
N LYS A 295 6.18 -1.54 -13.15
CA LYS A 295 6.64 -1.93 -14.49
C LYS A 295 7.99 -1.32 -14.88
N LEU A 296 8.40 -0.23 -14.24
CA LEU A 296 9.71 0.38 -14.48
C LEU A 296 10.86 -0.56 -14.07
N LYS A 297 10.62 -1.54 -13.19
CA LYS A 297 11.60 -2.58 -12.82
C LYS A 297 11.97 -3.49 -13.99
N ASP A 298 11.10 -3.66 -14.98
CA ASP A 298 11.36 -4.53 -16.12
C ASP A 298 12.20 -3.83 -17.21
N GLY A 299 12.37 -2.51 -17.11
CA GLY A 299 13.08 -1.68 -18.08
C GLY A 299 14.56 -1.44 -17.77
N LYS A 300 15.14 -0.44 -18.46
CA LYS A 300 16.53 0.02 -18.25
C LYS A 300 16.80 0.34 -16.78
N TRP A 301 15.88 1.05 -16.12
CA TRP A 301 16.07 1.54 -14.76
C TRP A 301 16.06 0.44 -13.70
N GLY A 302 15.34 -0.66 -13.92
CA GLY A 302 15.46 -1.83 -13.05
C GLY A 302 16.84 -2.48 -13.12
N LYS A 303 17.43 -2.60 -14.32
CA LYS A 303 18.82 -3.07 -14.49
C LYS A 303 19.81 -2.15 -13.78
N VAL A 304 19.66 -0.84 -13.99
CA VAL A 304 20.50 0.19 -13.33
C VAL A 304 20.37 0.10 -11.81
N SER A 305 19.15 0.03 -11.27
CA SER A 305 18.91 -0.06 -9.82
C SER A 305 19.51 -1.33 -9.22
N ASN A 306 19.33 -2.50 -9.85
CA ASN A 306 19.91 -3.75 -9.37
C ASN A 306 21.43 -3.67 -9.29
N ARG A 307 22.08 -3.17 -10.35
CA ARG A 307 23.54 -3.01 -10.38
C ARG A 307 24.02 -1.96 -9.41
N LEU A 308 23.32 -0.84 -9.29
CA LEU A 308 23.62 0.20 -8.33
C LEU A 308 23.54 -0.32 -6.89
N GLY A 309 22.52 -1.12 -6.57
CA GLY A 309 22.38 -1.79 -5.27
C GLY A 309 23.56 -2.72 -4.96
N LEU A 310 23.97 -3.55 -5.92
CA LEU A 310 25.14 -4.44 -5.75
C LEU A 310 26.42 -3.65 -5.45
N ILE A 311 26.66 -2.53 -6.13
CA ILE A 311 27.81 -1.66 -5.82
C ILE A 311 27.69 -1.05 -4.43
N ILE A 312 26.52 -0.49 -4.09
CA ILE A 312 26.26 0.11 -2.78
C ILE A 312 26.55 -0.88 -1.65
N ASP A 313 26.08 -2.12 -1.81
CA ASP A 313 26.27 -3.18 -0.81
C ASP A 313 27.72 -3.64 -0.75
N SER A 314 28.36 -3.91 -1.91
CA SER A 314 29.76 -4.36 -1.97
C SER A 314 30.75 -3.35 -1.38
N LEU A 315 30.47 -2.05 -1.53
CA LEU A 315 31.30 -0.97 -0.99
C LEU A 315 30.84 -0.49 0.40
N ARG A 316 29.75 -1.07 0.92
CA ARG A 316 29.15 -0.74 2.22
C ARG A 316 28.85 0.75 2.35
N LEU A 317 28.33 1.36 1.29
CA LEU A 317 28.11 2.82 1.23
C LEU A 317 27.00 3.28 2.19
N ARG A 318 26.08 2.39 2.58
CA ARG A 318 25.03 2.69 3.57
C ARG A 318 25.59 2.75 4.98
N GLU A 319 26.46 1.81 5.32
CA GLU A 319 27.10 1.73 6.64
C GLU A 319 28.21 2.78 6.79
N MET A 320 28.87 3.14 5.69
CA MET A 320 30.03 4.03 5.63
C MET A 320 29.80 5.20 4.65
N PRO A 321 28.86 6.12 4.92
CA PRO A 321 28.49 7.20 4.01
C PRO A 321 29.64 8.19 3.75
N GLU A 322 30.65 8.24 4.61
CA GLU A 322 31.87 9.04 4.39
C GLU A 322 32.64 8.62 3.13
N LYS A 323 32.50 7.36 2.68
CA LYS A 323 33.11 6.89 1.42
C LYS A 323 32.59 7.65 0.20
N ILE A 324 31.34 8.11 0.23
CA ILE A 324 30.73 8.88 -0.86
C ILE A 324 31.46 10.22 -1.05
N LYS A 325 31.93 10.84 0.04
CA LYS A 325 32.71 12.09 -0.04
C LYS A 325 34.00 11.92 -0.83
N ILE A 326 34.57 10.70 -0.90
CA ILE A 326 35.78 10.39 -1.68
C ILE A 326 35.48 10.53 -3.18
N LEU A 327 34.33 10.05 -3.64
CA LEU A 327 33.87 10.17 -5.03
C LEU A 327 33.62 11.64 -5.42
N SER A 328 33.21 12.48 -4.47
CA SER A 328 32.92 13.91 -4.68
C SER A 328 34.15 14.82 -4.66
N GLN A 329 35.38 14.32 -4.47
CA GLN A 329 36.58 15.17 -4.35
C GLN A 329 37.00 15.93 -5.63
N GLY A 330 36.44 15.58 -6.80
CA GLY A 330 36.70 16.29 -8.06
C GLY A 330 38.15 16.22 -8.53
N ASN A 331 38.84 15.10 -8.27
CA ASN A 331 40.20 14.87 -8.73
C ASN A 331 40.21 13.74 -9.78
N ALA A 332 41.30 13.62 -10.54
CA ALA A 332 41.38 12.63 -11.62
C ALA A 332 41.09 11.20 -11.15
N GLN A 333 41.47 10.86 -9.92
CA GLN A 333 41.25 9.53 -9.33
C GLN A 333 39.76 9.27 -9.06
N SER A 334 39.06 10.22 -8.43
CA SER A 334 37.63 10.13 -8.11
C SER A 334 36.74 10.23 -9.33
N ASP A 335 37.14 11.00 -10.35
CA ASP A 335 36.43 11.08 -11.62
C ASP A 335 36.53 9.78 -12.44
N LEU A 336 37.68 9.09 -12.39
CA LEU A 336 37.84 7.77 -12.99
C LEU A 336 37.02 6.71 -12.26
N ALA A 337 36.99 6.75 -10.92
CA ALA A 337 36.15 5.88 -10.11
C ALA A 337 34.66 6.08 -10.41
N ASP A 338 34.21 7.33 -10.51
CA ASP A 338 32.84 7.67 -10.89
C ASP A 338 32.48 7.12 -12.27
N LYS A 339 33.35 7.30 -13.26
CA LYS A 339 33.17 6.71 -14.60
C LYS A 339 33.12 5.18 -14.55
N ALA A 340 33.92 4.54 -13.69
CA ALA A 340 33.89 3.09 -13.52
C ALA A 340 32.53 2.62 -12.99
N ILE A 341 31.99 3.28 -11.96
CA ILE A 341 30.66 2.97 -11.40
C ILE A 341 29.56 3.20 -12.45
N LYS A 342 29.61 4.32 -13.17
CA LYS A 342 28.65 4.64 -14.26
C LYS A 342 28.69 3.60 -15.39
N ALA A 343 29.88 3.16 -15.80
CA ALA A 343 30.03 2.09 -16.77
C ALA A 343 29.44 0.77 -16.24
N TYR A 344 29.67 0.43 -14.98
CA TYR A 344 29.10 -0.78 -14.37
C TYR A 344 27.57 -0.74 -14.39
N ILE A 345 26.94 0.32 -13.88
CA ILE A 345 25.48 0.37 -13.80
C ILE A 345 24.81 0.38 -15.19
N ASN A 346 25.51 0.85 -16.22
CA ASN A 346 25.09 0.81 -17.62
C ASN A 346 25.42 -0.52 -18.34
N SER A 347 25.96 -1.52 -17.63
CA SER A 347 26.36 -2.83 -18.17
C SER A 347 27.51 -2.79 -19.17
N GLU A 348 28.40 -1.81 -19.04
CA GLU A 348 29.67 -1.72 -19.77
C GLU A 348 30.80 -2.35 -18.93
N ASP A 349 30.68 -3.66 -18.66
CA ASP A 349 31.46 -4.39 -17.63
C ASP A 349 32.98 -4.27 -17.79
N LEU A 350 33.49 -4.53 -18.99
CA LEU A 350 34.92 -4.46 -19.27
C LEU A 350 35.44 -3.03 -19.11
N LYS A 351 34.70 -2.03 -19.60
CA LYS A 351 35.09 -0.62 -19.46
C LYS A 351 35.10 -0.20 -18.00
N SER A 352 34.10 -0.61 -17.23
CA SER A 352 34.06 -0.38 -15.78
C SER A 352 35.29 -0.94 -15.08
N PHE A 353 35.63 -2.19 -15.39
CA PHE A 353 36.79 -2.87 -14.84
C PHE A 353 38.10 -2.16 -15.16
N LEU A 354 38.32 -1.77 -16.42
CA LEU A 354 39.54 -1.07 -16.86
C LEU A 354 39.63 0.31 -16.20
N LEU A 355 38.52 1.05 -16.12
CA LEU A 355 38.48 2.35 -15.44
C LEU A 355 38.79 2.22 -13.93
N ALA A 356 38.36 1.14 -13.29
CA ALA A 356 38.69 0.86 -11.89
C ALA A 356 40.19 0.56 -11.70
N HIS A 357 40.83 -0.19 -12.62
CA HIS A 357 42.28 -0.41 -12.60
C HIS A 357 43.04 0.92 -12.69
N ILE A 358 42.63 1.77 -13.63
CA ILE A 358 43.29 3.06 -13.88
C ILE A 358 43.04 4.03 -12.72
N SER A 359 41.83 4.02 -12.13
CA SER A 359 41.51 4.81 -10.95
C SER A 359 42.42 4.41 -9.78
N TYR A 360 42.55 3.13 -9.46
CA TYR A 360 43.46 2.70 -8.40
C TYR A 360 44.93 3.00 -8.75
N GLY A 361 45.35 2.74 -9.99
CA GLY A 361 46.72 2.95 -10.47
C GLY A 361 47.16 4.42 -10.50
N THR A 362 46.23 5.37 -10.55
CA THR A 362 46.54 6.81 -10.49
C THR A 362 47.22 7.20 -9.18
N ASN A 363 46.83 6.59 -8.06
CA ASN A 363 47.52 6.75 -6.78
C ASN A 363 47.32 5.52 -5.89
N ILE A 364 48.21 4.54 -6.04
CA ILE A 364 48.18 3.25 -5.32
C ILE A 364 48.36 3.43 -3.81
N LYS A 365 49.13 4.43 -3.39
CA LYS A 365 49.37 4.74 -1.96
C LYS A 365 48.27 5.64 -1.35
N GLY A 366 47.23 5.94 -2.13
CA GLY A 366 46.14 6.81 -1.75
C GLY A 366 45.11 6.13 -0.85
N ASN A 367 43.86 6.59 -0.95
CA ASN A 367 42.76 6.03 -0.16
C ASN A 367 42.43 4.60 -0.62
N SER A 368 42.26 3.67 0.33
CA SER A 368 41.95 2.25 0.05
C SER A 368 40.60 2.03 -0.65
N PHE A 369 39.72 3.02 -0.67
CA PHE A 369 38.44 2.98 -1.39
C PHE A 369 38.61 2.58 -2.87
N TYR A 370 39.67 3.05 -3.54
CA TYR A 370 39.88 2.75 -4.97
C TYR A 370 40.33 1.30 -5.20
N GLU A 371 41.07 0.72 -4.25
CA GLU A 371 41.40 -0.70 -4.23
C GLU A 371 40.13 -1.52 -4.03
N GLU A 372 39.34 -1.18 -3.00
CA GLU A 372 38.06 -1.83 -2.70
C GLU A 372 37.10 -1.79 -3.90
N LEU A 373 36.98 -0.64 -4.57
CA LEU A 373 36.19 -0.48 -5.80
C LEU A 373 36.63 -1.43 -6.92
N LEU A 374 37.93 -1.56 -7.15
CA LEU A 374 38.47 -2.44 -8.16
C LEU A 374 38.16 -3.91 -7.86
N TYR A 375 38.43 -4.37 -6.65
CA TYR A 375 38.16 -5.76 -6.27
C TYR A 375 36.66 -6.06 -6.27
N SER A 376 35.82 -5.17 -5.74
CA SER A 376 34.36 -5.34 -5.75
C SER A 376 33.81 -5.41 -7.17
N ILE A 377 34.24 -4.53 -8.10
CA ILE A 377 33.82 -4.63 -9.51
C ILE A 377 34.29 -5.96 -10.11
N GLY A 378 35.55 -6.36 -9.86
CA GLY A 378 36.10 -7.63 -10.35
C GLY A 378 35.30 -8.84 -9.88
N GLU A 379 34.91 -8.89 -8.62
CA GLU A 379 34.04 -9.95 -8.08
C GLU A 379 32.65 -9.94 -8.73
N LEU A 380 32.03 -8.76 -8.83
CA LEU A 380 30.68 -8.60 -9.39
C LEU A 380 30.59 -9.04 -10.86
N ILE A 381 31.62 -8.78 -11.66
CA ILE A 381 31.67 -9.18 -13.09
C ILE A 381 32.44 -10.49 -13.33
N ARG A 382 32.94 -11.14 -12.26
CA ARG A 382 33.72 -12.38 -12.30
C ARG A 382 35.01 -12.28 -13.13
N MET A 383 35.72 -11.18 -12.98
CA MET A 383 37.04 -10.96 -13.59
C MET A 383 38.11 -10.79 -12.51
N SER A 384 39.19 -11.56 -12.61
CA SER A 384 40.34 -11.45 -11.71
C SER A 384 41.13 -10.16 -11.99
N VAL A 385 41.44 -9.41 -10.95
CA VAL A 385 42.25 -8.19 -11.01
C VAL A 385 43.59 -8.46 -11.71
N ARG A 386 43.96 -7.57 -12.65
CA ARG A 386 45.20 -7.66 -13.43
C ARG A 386 46.24 -6.74 -12.82
N SER A 387 47.06 -7.28 -11.91
CA SER A 387 48.02 -6.48 -11.15
C SER A 387 49.03 -5.72 -12.02
N ASP A 388 49.36 -6.23 -13.21
CA ASP A 388 50.26 -5.57 -14.16
C ASP A 388 49.63 -4.38 -14.91
N GLU A 389 48.32 -4.18 -14.76
CA GLU A 389 47.53 -3.12 -15.40
C GLU A 389 47.10 -2.01 -14.41
N ILE A 390 47.52 -2.08 -13.14
CA ILE A 390 47.27 -1.03 -12.14
C ILE A 390 48.25 0.12 -12.37
N LEU A 391 47.93 0.98 -13.35
CA LEU A 391 48.77 2.09 -13.79
C LEU A 391 47.93 3.36 -14.04
N PRO A 392 48.51 4.57 -13.93
CA PRO A 392 47.86 5.79 -14.38
C PRO A 392 47.51 5.71 -15.88
N LYS A 393 46.46 6.43 -16.31
CA LYS A 393 45.86 6.31 -17.66
C LYS A 393 46.90 6.32 -18.78
N ASP A 394 47.78 7.32 -18.81
CA ASP A 394 48.75 7.49 -19.91
C ASP A 394 49.80 6.38 -19.93
N SER A 395 50.25 5.93 -18.75
CA SER A 395 51.19 4.82 -18.61
C SER A 395 50.54 3.49 -19.03
N TRP A 396 49.28 3.27 -18.63
CA TRP A 396 48.49 2.11 -19.02
C TRP A 396 48.29 2.04 -20.54
N ILE A 397 47.89 3.15 -21.18
CA ILE A 397 47.74 3.24 -22.65
C ILE A 397 49.10 2.96 -23.32
N THR A 398 50.17 3.58 -22.85
CA THR A 398 51.52 3.40 -23.44
C THR A 398 51.97 1.94 -23.34
N GLN A 399 51.73 1.28 -22.21
CA GLN A 399 52.06 -0.12 -22.01
C GLN A 399 51.22 -1.03 -22.92
N LYS A 400 49.91 -0.81 -23.04
CA LYS A 400 49.04 -1.58 -23.94
C LYS A 400 49.40 -1.38 -25.41
N LEU A 401 49.74 -0.16 -25.83
CA LEU A 401 50.30 0.07 -27.16
C LEU A 401 51.63 -0.69 -27.32
N LYS A 402 52.54 -0.68 -26.34
CA LYS A 402 53.78 -1.46 -26.44
C LYS A 402 53.51 -2.97 -26.60
N LYS A 403 52.58 -3.54 -25.82
CA LYS A 403 52.13 -4.94 -25.95
C LYS A 403 51.55 -5.23 -27.34
N SER A 404 50.64 -4.36 -27.80
CA SER A 404 50.03 -4.41 -29.13
C SER A 404 51.07 -4.41 -30.26
N ALA A 405 52.10 -3.57 -30.19
CA ALA A 405 53.20 -3.60 -31.17
C ALA A 405 53.97 -4.92 -31.13
N GLY A 406 54.30 -5.42 -29.93
CA GLY A 406 54.96 -6.72 -29.74
C GLY A 406 54.17 -7.86 -30.38
N TYR A 407 52.86 -7.95 -30.09
CA TYR A 407 51.96 -8.93 -30.70
C TYR A 407 51.89 -8.82 -32.21
N PHE A 408 51.92 -7.60 -32.76
CA PHE A 408 51.94 -7.37 -34.19
C PHE A 408 53.21 -7.96 -34.85
N TYR A 409 54.39 -7.77 -34.24
CA TYR A 409 55.65 -8.35 -34.72
C TYR A 409 55.65 -9.87 -34.72
N VAL A 410 55.04 -10.51 -33.71
CA VAL A 410 54.89 -11.97 -33.64
C VAL A 410 53.64 -12.49 -34.37
N LYS A 411 53.00 -11.65 -35.20
CA LYS A 411 51.81 -11.97 -36.02
C LYS A 411 50.57 -12.45 -35.24
N GLN A 412 50.47 -12.09 -33.95
CA GLN A 412 49.31 -12.39 -33.11
C GLN A 412 48.25 -11.29 -33.22
N TYR A 413 47.66 -11.11 -34.41
CA TYR A 413 46.77 -9.98 -34.70
C TYR A 413 45.50 -9.94 -33.83
N ASN A 414 44.97 -11.09 -33.40
CA ASN A 414 43.85 -11.13 -32.45
C ASN A 414 44.19 -10.49 -31.10
N MET A 415 45.43 -10.65 -30.63
CA MET A 415 45.90 -10.00 -29.40
C MET A 415 46.10 -8.50 -29.59
N VAL A 416 46.54 -8.07 -30.79
CA VAL A 416 46.63 -6.64 -31.14
C VAL A 416 45.25 -5.97 -31.05
N ILE A 417 44.23 -6.60 -31.66
CA ILE A 417 42.85 -6.11 -31.62
C ILE A 417 42.36 -6.02 -30.19
N LYS A 418 42.55 -7.08 -29.39
CA LYS A 418 42.14 -7.09 -27.97
C LYS A 418 42.74 -5.94 -27.17
N GLU A 419 44.06 -5.72 -27.26
CA GLU A 419 44.73 -4.62 -26.54
C GLU A 419 44.25 -3.24 -27.03
N CYS A 420 44.04 -3.08 -28.34
CA CYS A 420 43.55 -1.83 -28.91
C CYS A 420 42.08 -1.55 -28.54
N GLU A 421 41.20 -2.55 -28.56
CA GLU A 421 39.80 -2.41 -28.15
C GLU A 421 39.68 -2.04 -26.68
N GLU A 422 40.49 -2.63 -25.80
CA GLU A 422 40.54 -2.21 -24.38
C GLU A 422 40.97 -0.75 -24.24
N ILE A 423 41.97 -0.27 -25.00
CA ILE A 423 42.33 1.16 -25.03
C ILE A 423 41.14 2.00 -25.47
N LEU A 424 40.45 1.61 -26.54
CA LEU A 424 39.36 2.38 -27.14
C LEU A 424 38.10 2.43 -26.26
N LEU A 425 37.90 1.45 -25.36
CA LEU A 425 36.85 1.53 -24.33
C LEU A 425 37.10 2.64 -23.31
N VAL A 426 38.37 2.96 -23.02
CA VAL A 426 38.80 3.96 -22.04
C VAL A 426 39.07 5.33 -22.70
N ASP A 427 39.59 5.32 -23.93
CA ASP A 427 39.99 6.49 -24.71
C ASP A 427 39.63 6.29 -26.19
N GLU A 428 38.38 6.60 -26.54
CA GLU A 428 37.86 6.45 -27.90
C GLU A 428 38.56 7.33 -28.94
N ASN A 429 39.26 8.38 -28.50
CA ASN A 429 39.99 9.32 -29.34
C ASN A 429 41.46 8.92 -29.52
N ASN A 430 41.85 7.69 -29.15
CA ASN A 430 43.22 7.23 -29.34
C ASN A 430 43.48 6.81 -30.79
N TYR A 431 43.94 7.75 -31.63
CA TYR A 431 44.17 7.48 -33.05
C TYR A 431 45.17 6.32 -33.29
N LEU A 432 46.19 6.16 -32.43
CA LEU A 432 47.17 5.07 -32.54
C LEU A 432 46.55 3.68 -32.28
N ALA A 433 45.59 3.59 -31.35
CA ALA A 433 44.86 2.34 -31.14
C ALA A 433 43.99 1.99 -32.35
N TRP A 434 43.33 2.97 -32.95
CA TRP A 434 42.55 2.80 -34.19
C TRP A 434 43.41 2.36 -35.37
N THR A 435 44.57 3.00 -35.62
CA THR A 435 45.45 2.61 -36.73
C THR A 435 46.01 1.20 -36.57
N ARG A 436 46.35 0.79 -35.34
CA ARG A 436 46.86 -0.55 -35.04
C ARG A 436 45.78 -1.62 -35.11
N ALA A 437 44.58 -1.34 -34.60
CA ALA A 437 43.42 -2.21 -34.80
C ALA A 437 43.12 -2.37 -36.30
N GLY A 438 43.11 -1.28 -37.07
CA GLY A 438 42.91 -1.32 -38.52
C GLY A 438 43.95 -2.17 -39.23
N SER A 439 45.21 -2.05 -38.84
CA SER A 439 46.32 -2.86 -39.37
C SER A 439 46.15 -4.34 -39.03
N ALA A 440 45.75 -4.66 -37.80
CA ALA A 440 45.52 -6.04 -37.39
C ALA A 440 44.29 -6.67 -38.09
N TYR A 441 43.19 -5.93 -38.22
CA TYR A 441 42.00 -6.36 -38.98
C TYR A 441 42.35 -6.62 -40.45
N PHE A 442 43.15 -5.75 -41.07
CA PHE A 442 43.63 -5.95 -42.44
C PHE A 442 44.45 -7.23 -42.57
N MET A 443 45.36 -7.49 -41.63
CA MET A 443 46.18 -8.71 -41.62
C MET A 443 45.38 -9.98 -41.39
N LEU A 444 44.22 -9.89 -40.73
CA LEU A 444 43.26 -11.00 -40.57
C LEU A 444 42.29 -11.14 -41.76
N GLY A 445 42.35 -10.24 -42.74
CA GLY A 445 41.48 -10.25 -43.92
C GLY A 445 40.13 -9.55 -43.73
N ASP A 446 39.82 -9.02 -42.54
CA ASP A 446 38.61 -8.24 -42.27
C ASP A 446 38.77 -6.80 -42.77
N LYS A 447 38.69 -6.64 -44.09
CA LYS A 447 38.90 -5.36 -44.78
C LYS A 447 37.87 -4.30 -44.40
N GLU A 448 36.65 -4.71 -44.05
CA GLU A 448 35.59 -3.77 -43.64
C GLU A 448 35.93 -3.12 -42.31
N LYS A 449 36.25 -3.91 -41.28
CA LYS A 449 36.65 -3.36 -39.98
C LYS A 449 37.98 -2.63 -40.04
N ALA A 450 38.90 -3.08 -40.90
CA ALA A 450 40.15 -2.39 -41.15
C ALA A 450 39.90 -0.97 -41.66
N ARG A 451 39.09 -0.84 -42.73
CA ARG A 451 38.71 0.45 -43.30
C ARG A 451 38.05 1.35 -42.28
N ALA A 452 37.02 0.86 -41.57
CA ALA A 452 36.31 1.65 -40.56
C ALA A 452 37.26 2.15 -39.45
N SER A 453 38.21 1.33 -39.03
CA SER A 453 39.20 1.71 -38.01
C SER A 453 40.14 2.81 -38.52
N TYR A 454 40.61 2.73 -39.77
CA TYR A 454 41.44 3.77 -40.37
C TYR A 454 40.68 5.08 -40.61
N GLU A 455 39.43 5.01 -41.06
CA GLU A 455 38.56 6.19 -41.20
C GLU A 455 38.39 6.90 -39.85
N ARG A 456 38.15 6.15 -38.77
CA ARG A 456 38.05 6.69 -37.41
C ARG A 456 39.38 7.32 -36.97
N ALA A 457 40.51 6.66 -37.24
CA ALA A 457 41.84 7.19 -36.94
C ALA A 457 42.11 8.53 -37.64
N LEU A 458 41.78 8.64 -38.93
CA LEU A 458 41.97 9.84 -39.73
C LEU A 458 40.98 10.95 -39.39
N ALA A 459 39.77 10.62 -38.95
CA ALA A 459 38.84 11.60 -38.42
C ALA A 459 39.39 12.28 -37.15
N ILE A 460 40.16 11.55 -36.33
CA ILE A 460 40.81 12.08 -35.12
C ILE A 460 42.14 12.78 -35.47
N ASN A 461 42.95 12.18 -36.33
CA ASN A 461 44.23 12.74 -36.78
C ASN A 461 44.33 12.73 -38.32
N PRO A 462 43.83 13.79 -38.99
CA PRO A 462 43.84 13.88 -40.45
C PRO A 462 45.25 13.94 -41.07
N ASN A 463 46.27 14.26 -40.27
CA ASN A 463 47.64 14.44 -40.74
C ASN A 463 48.47 13.14 -40.73
N ASP A 464 47.87 11.99 -40.45
CA ASP A 464 48.55 10.70 -40.56
C ASP A 464 48.75 10.31 -42.03
N ILE A 465 49.84 10.81 -42.61
CA ILE A 465 50.25 10.59 -44.00
C ILE A 465 50.38 9.10 -44.31
N MET A 466 50.82 8.29 -43.35
CA MET A 466 51.02 6.84 -43.57
C MET A 466 49.68 6.13 -43.72
N THR A 467 48.73 6.42 -42.82
CA THR A 467 47.38 5.85 -42.91
C THR A 467 46.65 6.32 -44.16
N LEU A 468 46.77 7.60 -44.54
CA LEU A 468 46.20 8.15 -45.78
C LEU A 468 46.71 7.43 -47.03
N LYS A 469 48.04 7.29 -47.15
CA LYS A 469 48.66 6.59 -48.30
C LYS A 469 48.22 5.12 -48.35
N PHE A 470 48.12 4.47 -47.19
CA PHE A 470 47.65 3.09 -47.11
C PHE A 470 46.20 2.96 -47.61
N MET A 471 45.28 3.79 -47.11
CA MET A 471 43.88 3.78 -47.54
C MET A 471 43.74 4.03 -49.05
N GLN A 472 44.45 5.03 -49.58
CA GLN A 472 44.47 5.32 -51.02
C GLN A 472 44.96 4.14 -51.86
N ALA A 473 46.02 3.45 -51.41
CA ALA A 473 46.56 2.28 -52.09
C ALA A 473 45.58 1.08 -52.09
N GLN A 474 44.67 1.00 -51.10
CA GLN A 474 43.60 0.00 -51.06
C GLN A 474 42.33 0.44 -51.83
N GLY A 475 42.32 1.64 -52.42
CA GLY A 475 41.13 2.21 -53.08
C GLY A 475 40.04 2.66 -52.10
N TRP A 476 40.38 2.82 -50.82
CA TRP A 476 39.48 3.31 -49.79
C TRP A 476 39.56 4.84 -49.76
N LYS A 477 38.41 5.49 -49.96
CA LYS A 477 38.28 6.95 -49.95
C LYS A 477 38.00 7.46 -48.56
#